data_AF-A0A1S9T957-F1
#
_entry.id   AF-A0A1S9T957-F1
#
_cell.length_a   1.000
_cell.length_b   1.000
_cell.length_c   1.000
_cell.angle_alpha   90.00
_cell.angle_beta   90.00
_cell.angle_gamma   90.00
#
_symmetry.space_group_name_H-M   'P 1'
#
loop_
_entity.id
_entity.type
_entity.pdbx_description
1 polymer ?
#
loop_
_entity_poly.entity_id
_entity_poly.type
_entity_poly.pdbx_seq_one_letter_code
_entity_poly.pdbx_strand_id
1 'polypeptide(L)' 'ASPFAVDPGAISLCLFRNTYIWLSNGEQFWYFPIFVGPRSVAGFRWNGRFWVIFGIDTRRIISFTCF' A
#
# COMPACT_ATOMS: atom_id res chain seq x y z
N ALA A 1 11.55 -20.26 4.78
CA ALA A 1 10.40 -19.74 4.03
C ALA A 1 10.74 -18.30 3.63
N SER A 2 11.00 -18.07 2.36
CA SER A 2 11.23 -16.71 1.84
C SER A 2 9.86 -16.03 1.74
N PRO A 3 9.64 -14.81 2.27
CA PRO A 3 8.39 -14.12 2.01
C PRO A 3 8.29 -13.97 0.50
N PHE A 4 7.16 -14.42 -0.06
CA PHE A 4 6.86 -14.25 -1.47
C PHE A 4 7.18 -12.81 -1.85
N ALA A 5 7.98 -12.62 -2.90
CA ALA A 5 8.10 -11.32 -3.53
C ALA A 5 6.66 -10.85 -3.74
N VAL A 6 6.26 -9.80 -3.02
CA VAL A 6 4.94 -9.22 -3.14
C VAL A 6 4.78 -8.88 -4.62
N ASP A 7 3.98 -9.66 -5.34
CA ASP A 7 3.57 -9.28 -6.66
C ASP A 7 2.90 -7.91 -6.50
N PRO A 8 3.40 -6.85 -7.14
CA PRO A 8 2.87 -5.51 -6.93
C PRO A 8 1.38 -5.43 -7.32
N GLY A 9 0.88 -6.38 -8.12
CA GLY A 9 -0.54 -6.54 -8.42
C GLY A 9 -1.38 -7.13 -7.28
N ALA A 10 -0.79 -7.85 -6.31
CA ALA A 10 -1.52 -8.48 -5.22
C ALA A 10 -2.20 -7.48 -4.27
N ILE A 11 -1.69 -6.24 -4.20
CA ILE A 11 -2.34 -5.16 -3.45
C ILE A 11 -3.71 -4.76 -4.04
N SER A 12 -4.00 -5.14 -5.29
CA SER A 12 -5.34 -4.97 -5.87
C SER A 12 -6.43 -5.71 -5.09
N LEU A 13 -6.08 -6.80 -4.40
CA LEU A 13 -7.00 -7.53 -3.52
C LEU A 13 -7.38 -6.72 -2.27
N CYS A 14 -6.59 -5.72 -1.92
CA CYS A 14 -6.81 -4.82 -0.81
C CYS A 14 -7.56 -3.53 -1.21
N LEU A 15 -7.99 -3.39 -2.47
CA LEU A 15 -8.77 -2.23 -2.92
C LEU A 15 -9.99 -1.99 -2.02
N PHE A 16 -10.20 -0.72 -1.66
CA PHE A 16 -11.27 -0.26 -0.78
C PHE A 16 -11.26 -0.88 0.63
N ARG A 17 -10.09 -1.31 1.12
CA ARG A 17 -9.89 -1.82 2.48
C ARG A 17 -8.83 -1.05 3.23
N ASN A 18 -8.92 -1.05 4.56
CA ASN A 18 -7.87 -0.50 5.40
C ASN A 18 -6.64 -1.40 5.27
N THR A 19 -5.59 -0.86 4.65
CA THR A 19 -4.37 -1.60 4.34
C THR A 19 -3.22 -0.98 5.11
N TYR A 20 -2.54 -1.76 5.93
CA TYR A 20 -1.27 -1.33 6.50
C TYR A 20 -0.16 -1.65 5.51
N ILE A 21 0.66 -0.65 5.16
CA ILE A 21 1.76 -0.83 4.21
C ILE A 21 3.10 -0.54 4.86
N TRP A 22 4.10 -1.30 4.46
CA TRP A 22 5.50 -1.11 4.83
C TRP A 22 6.31 -0.80 3.58
N LEU A 23 7.12 0.24 3.65
CA LEU A 23 7.96 0.71 2.56
C LEU A 23 9.42 0.36 2.77
N SER A 24 10.16 0.27 1.66
CA SER A 24 11.60 -0.06 1.67
C SER A 24 12.48 0.98 2.35
N ASN A 25 12.00 2.21 2.53
CA ASN A 25 12.67 3.25 3.29
C ASN A 25 12.38 3.20 4.80
N GLY A 26 11.64 2.19 5.28
CA GLY A 26 11.25 2.02 6.67
C GLY A 26 9.98 2.76 7.08
N GLU A 27 9.35 3.52 6.18
CA GLU A 27 8.04 4.13 6.46
C GLU A 27 6.95 3.06 6.53
N GLN A 28 6.06 3.20 7.51
CA GLN A 28 4.90 2.34 7.66
C GLN A 28 3.67 3.19 8.03
N PHE A 29 2.53 2.90 7.41
CA PHE A 29 1.32 3.68 7.65
C PHE A 29 0.06 2.95 7.18
N TRP A 30 -1.07 3.41 7.71
CA TRP A 30 -2.38 3.06 7.18
C TRP A 30 -2.60 3.73 5.83
N TYR A 31 -3.05 2.92 4.88
CA TYR A 31 -3.28 3.28 3.51
C TYR A 31 -4.60 2.68 3.03
N PHE A 32 -5.38 3.47 2.32
CA PHE A 32 -6.66 3.06 1.76
C PHE A 32 -6.59 3.13 0.24
N PRO A 33 -6.22 2.04 -0.45
CA PRO A 33 -6.06 2.05 -1.89
C PRO A 33 -7.43 2.15 -2.58
N ILE A 34 -7.54 3.09 -3.52
CA ILE A 34 -8.75 3.27 -4.35
C ILE A 34 -8.50 2.89 -5.80
N PHE A 35 -7.23 2.86 -6.22
CA PHE A 35 -6.84 2.52 -7.56
C PHE A 35 -5.46 1.87 -7.57
N VAL A 36 -5.32 0.76 -8.29
CA VAL A 36 -4.04 0.08 -8.53
C VAL A 36 -3.76 0.11 -10.02
N GLY A 37 -2.71 0.83 -10.39
CA GLY A 37 -2.13 0.81 -11.73
C GLY A 37 -1.01 -0.23 -11.85
N PRO A 38 -0.39 -0.36 -13.03
CA PRO A 38 0.63 -1.37 -13.29
C PRO A 38 1.94 -1.17 -12.49
N ARG A 39 2.23 0.05 -12.03
CA ARG A 39 3.46 0.39 -11.26
C ARG A 39 3.23 1.35 -10.10
N SER A 40 1.98 1.73 -9.85
CA SER A 40 1.65 2.72 -8.84
C SER A 40 0.28 2.42 -8.25
N VAL A 41 0.11 2.73 -6.98
CA VAL A 41 -1.15 2.63 -6.26
C VAL A 41 -1.53 4.02 -5.80
N ALA A 42 -2.76 4.45 -6.09
CA ALA A 42 -3.33 5.68 -5.59
C ALA A 42 -4.39 5.38 -4.53
N GLY A 43 -4.50 6.27 -3.55
CA GLY A 43 -5.34 6.05 -2.39
C GLY A 43 -5.24 7.18 -1.40
N PHE A 44 -5.63 6.88 -0.17
CA PHE A 44 -5.51 7.79 0.95
C PHE A 44 -4.49 7.27 1.95
N ARG A 45 -3.53 8.11 2.34
CA ARG A 45 -2.61 7.86 3.43
C ARG A 45 -3.16 8.46 4.72
N TRP A 46 -3.09 7.71 5.82
CA TRP A 46 -3.33 8.24 7.15
C TRP A 46 -2.09 8.96 7.66
N ASN A 47 -2.24 10.21 8.09
CA ASN A 47 -1.15 10.99 8.68
C ASN A 47 -1.23 11.11 10.22
N GLY A 48 -2.13 10.34 10.86
CA GLY A 48 -2.38 10.43 12.30
C GLY A 48 -3.61 11.27 12.68
N ARG A 49 -4.08 12.16 11.79
CA ARG A 49 -5.29 12.97 12.02
C ARG A 49 -6.32 12.85 10.90
N PHE A 50 -5.86 12.80 9.66
CA PHE A 50 -6.72 12.81 8.48
C PHE A 50 -6.18 11.87 7.40
N TRP A 51 -7.10 11.44 6.54
CA TRP A 51 -6.79 10.75 5.29
C TRP A 51 -6.44 11.78 4.22
N VAL A 52 -5.26 11.67 3.63
CA VAL A 52 -4.78 12.56 2.57
C VAL A 52 -4.57 11.78 1.29
N ILE A 53 -4.94 12.34 0.15
CA ILE A 53 -4.69 11.71 -1.15
C ILE A 53 -3.18 11.53 -1.33
N PHE A 54 -2.76 10.31 -1.58
CA PHE A 54 -1.36 9.94 -1.73
C PHE A 54 -1.23 8.84 -2.78
N GLY A 55 -0.16 8.92 -3.57
CA GLY A 55 0.19 7.90 -4.55
C GLY A 55 1.57 7.34 -4.22
N ILE A 56 1.71 6.02 -4.37
CA ILE A 56 2.97 5.34 -4.11
C ILE A 56 3.32 4.37 -5.24
N ASP A 57 4.61 4.35 -5.59
CA ASP A 57 5.15 3.35 -6.50
C ASP A 57 5.14 1.97 -5.82
N THR A 58 4.57 0.98 -6.49
CA THR A 58 4.37 -0.36 -5.91
C THR A 58 5.68 -1.08 -5.63
N ARG A 59 6.79 -0.69 -6.29
CA ARG A 59 8.13 -1.27 -6.05
C ARG A 59 8.74 -0.82 -4.72
N ARG A 60 8.19 0.24 -4.11
CA ARG A 60 8.60 0.69 -2.79
C ARG A 60 7.94 -0.09 -1.67
N ILE A 61 6.87 -0.83 -1.95
CA ILE A 61 6.12 -1.59 -0.96
C ILE A 61 6.83 -2.92 -0.73
N ILE A 62 7.34 -3.14 0.47
CA ILE A 62 8.02 -4.39 0.85
C ILE A 62 7.04 -5.42 1.40
N SER A 63 5.97 -4.96 2.05
CA SER A 63 4.94 -5.80 2.62
C SER A 63 3.67 -4.97 2.81
N PHE A 64 2.53 -5.64 2.82
CA PHE A 64 1.24 -5.03 3.09
C PHE A 64 0.32 -6.04 3.76
N THR A 65 -0.67 -5.55 4.50
CA THR A 65 -1.71 -6.37 5.12
C THR A 65 -3.00 -5.60 5.07
N CYS A 66 -4.04 -6.19 4.49
CA CYS A 66 -5.37 -5.60 4.48
C CYS A 66 -6.30 -6.30 5.49
N PHE A 67 -7.19 -5.51 6.08
CA PHE A 67 -8.19 -5.91 7.06
C PHE A 67 -9.60 -5.80 6.45
#